data_AF-A0A955XZ60-F1
#
_entry.id   AF-A0A955XZ60-F1
#
_cell.length_a   1.000
_cell.length_b   1.000
_cell.length_c   1.000
_cell.angle_alpha   90.00
_cell.angle_beta   90.00
_cell.angle_gamma   90.00
#
_symmetry.space_group_name_H-M   'P 1'
#
loop_
_entity.id
_entity.type
_entity.pdbx_description
1 polymer ?
#
loop_
_entity_poly.entity_id
_entity_poly.type
_entity_poly.pdbx_seq_one_letter_code
_entity_poly.pdbx_strand_id
1 'polypeptide(L)'
;ASVPMVFSVGKLLDVMGRRRGSLLIFGLTSAGVLISYTAWNSALLTVGLTFGIFGATAVLPVLNAYNTELFPTDIRGDAFSWSNNLLGRIGYVFSPLAVGVAATSIGWGPAVAATAIFPLIAVVLILTWLPETSGRELEETSQLT
;
A
#
# COMPACT_ATOMS: atom_id res chain seq x y z
N ALA A 1 -16.59 -8.90 -1.19
CA ALA A 1 -16.11 -8.92 -2.59
C ALA A 1 -14.59 -8.83 -2.72
N SER A 2 -13.84 -8.27 -1.76
CA SER A 2 -12.39 -8.04 -1.87
C SER A 2 -11.50 -9.26 -1.64
N VAL A 3 -11.94 -10.24 -0.84
CA VAL A 3 -11.14 -11.41 -0.41
C VAL A 3 -10.51 -12.21 -1.57
N PRO A 4 -11.21 -12.52 -2.68
CA PRO A 4 -10.59 -13.22 -3.82
C PRO A 4 -9.48 -12.41 -4.52
N MET A 5 -9.61 -11.08 -4.57
CA MET A 5 -8.61 -10.22 -5.20
C MET A 5 -7.31 -10.19 -4.39
N VAL A 6 -7.40 -10.28 -3.06
CA VAL A 6 -6.22 -10.33 -2.17
C VAL A 6 -5.32 -11.53 -2.48
N PHE A 7 -5.90 -12.71 -2.69
CA PHE A 7 -5.13 -13.91 -3.06
C PHE A 7 -4.45 -13.79 -4.43
N SER A 8 -4.96 -12.92 -5.29
CA SER A 8 -4.39 -12.69 -6.62
C SER A 8 -3.21 -11.71 -6.62
N VAL A 9 -2.96 -11.00 -5.50
CA VAL A 9 -1.90 -9.97 -5.40
C VAL A 9 -0.52 -10.55 -5.66
N GLY A 10 -0.18 -11.69 -5.06
CA GLY A 10 1.12 -12.34 -5.28
C GLY A 10 1.35 -12.67 -6.75
N LYS A 11 0.40 -13.38 -7.37
CA LYS A 11 0.45 -13.71 -8.79
C LYS A 11 0.50 -12.47 -9.69
N LEU A 12 -0.21 -11.41 -9.33
CA LEU A 12 -0.19 -10.15 -10.06
C LEU A 12 1.18 -9.48 -10.01
N LEU A 13 1.82 -9.45 -8.82
CA LEU A 13 3.19 -8.93 -8.66
C LEU A 13 4.23 -9.78 -9.39
N ASP A 14 4.01 -11.10 -9.50
CA ASP A 14 4.89 -12.01 -10.23
C ASP A 14 4.81 -11.80 -11.75
N VAL A 15 3.61 -11.61 -12.29
CA VAL A 15 3.40 -11.43 -13.74
C VAL A 15 3.70 -9.99 -14.20
N MET A 16 3.31 -8.98 -13.42
CA MET A 16 3.40 -7.58 -13.83
C MET A 16 4.73 -6.92 -13.47
N GLY A 17 5.50 -7.55 -12.59
CA GLY A 17 6.65 -6.93 -11.94
C GLY A 17 6.25 -6.00 -10.80
N ARG A 18 7.25 -5.64 -9.98
CA ARG A 18 7.00 -5.08 -8.64
C ARG A 18 6.60 -3.63 -8.74
N ARG A 19 7.24 -2.81 -9.60
CA ARG A 19 6.87 -1.39 -9.76
C ARG A 19 5.48 -1.23 -10.34
N ARG A 20 5.14 -1.96 -11.41
CA ARG A 20 3.83 -1.88 -12.08
C ARG A 20 2.71 -2.44 -11.21
N GLY A 21 2.95 -3.54 -10.51
CA GLY A 21 1.98 -4.09 -9.57
C GLY A 21 1.73 -3.15 -8.38
N SER A 22 2.80 -2.55 -7.84
CA SER A 22 2.67 -1.50 -6.82
C SER A 22 1.89 -0.31 -7.35
N LEU A 23 2.19 0.16 -8.57
CA LEU A 23 1.46 1.26 -9.20
C LEU A 23 -0.06 1.03 -9.23
N LEU A 24 -0.47 -0.14 -9.70
CA LEU A 24 -1.88 -0.50 -9.76
C LEU A 24 -2.50 -0.60 -8.37
N ILE A 25 -1.86 -1.30 -7.44
CA ILE A 25 -2.43 -1.53 -6.10
C ILE A 25 -2.60 -0.20 -5.35
N PHE A 26 -1.54 0.60 -5.24
CA PHE A 26 -1.58 1.88 -4.54
C PHE A 26 -2.49 2.90 -5.25
N GLY A 27 -2.49 2.91 -6.58
CA GLY A 27 -3.39 3.75 -7.38
C GLY A 27 -4.88 3.40 -7.18
N LEU A 28 -5.22 2.12 -7.25
CA LEU A 28 -6.58 1.63 -6.98
C LEU A 28 -6.99 1.89 -5.53
N THR A 29 -6.07 1.79 -4.59
CA THR A 29 -6.32 2.11 -3.18
C THR A 29 -6.70 3.59 -3.03
N SER A 30 -5.89 4.50 -3.60
CA SER A 30 -6.15 5.93 -3.55
C SER A 30 -7.50 6.30 -4.20
N ALA A 31 -7.76 5.77 -5.40
CA ALA A 31 -9.03 5.95 -6.08
C ALA A 31 -10.21 5.39 -5.28
N GLY A 32 -10.06 4.20 -4.68
CA GLY A 32 -11.08 3.57 -3.86
C GLY A 32 -11.43 4.39 -2.62
N VAL A 33 -10.42 4.94 -1.94
CA VAL A 33 -10.64 5.85 -0.80
C VAL A 33 -11.37 7.12 -1.25
N LEU A 34 -10.90 7.79 -2.31
CA LEU A 34 -11.56 9.01 -2.81
C LEU A 34 -13.03 8.75 -3.17
N ILE A 35 -13.29 7.71 -3.97
CA ILE A 35 -14.65 7.34 -4.39
C ILE A 35 -15.53 7.05 -3.16
N SER A 36 -14.99 6.39 -2.12
CA SER A 36 -15.75 6.07 -0.91
C SER A 36 -16.26 7.31 -0.18
N TYR A 37 -15.56 8.44 -0.28
CA TYR A 37 -15.90 9.68 0.42
C TYR A 37 -16.48 10.78 -0.48
N THR A 38 -16.50 10.57 -1.81
CA THR A 38 -17.11 11.50 -2.77
C THR A 38 -18.32 10.91 -3.49
N ALA A 39 -18.66 9.63 -3.30
CA ALA A 39 -19.77 8.99 -4.00
C ALA A 39 -21.15 9.38 -3.43
N TRP A 40 -22.12 9.52 -4.34
CA TRP A 40 -23.50 9.92 -4.02
C TRP A 40 -24.49 8.77 -4.23
N ASN A 41 -24.04 7.66 -4.82
CA ASN A 41 -24.85 6.47 -5.06
C ASN A 41 -24.23 5.23 -4.41
N SER A 42 -25.07 4.27 -4.04
CA SER A 42 -24.66 3.06 -3.30
C SER A 42 -23.76 2.13 -4.12
N ALA A 43 -23.90 2.15 -5.45
CA ALA A 43 -23.07 1.35 -6.35
C ALA A 43 -21.61 1.82 -6.36
N LEU A 44 -21.35 3.11 -6.55
CA LEU A 44 -20.01 3.69 -6.50
C LEU A 44 -19.40 3.57 -5.11
N LEU A 45 -20.20 3.72 -4.05
CA LEU A 45 -19.73 3.48 -2.69
C LEU A 45 -19.25 2.04 -2.50
N THR A 46 -19.99 1.06 -3.02
CA THR A 46 -19.61 -0.36 -2.95
C THR A 46 -18.31 -0.61 -3.72
N VAL A 47 -18.14 0.01 -4.89
CA VAL A 47 -16.91 -0.07 -5.69
C VAL A 47 -15.72 0.56 -4.94
N GLY A 48 -15.91 1.78 -4.42
CA GLY A 48 -14.90 2.50 -3.65
C GLY A 48 -14.42 1.70 -2.44
N LEU A 49 -15.36 1.20 -1.63
CA LEU A 49 -15.07 0.38 -0.46
C LEU A 49 -14.37 -0.93 -0.85
N THR A 50 -14.78 -1.55 -1.94
CA THR A 50 -14.16 -2.80 -2.42
C THR A 50 -12.68 -2.57 -2.76
N PHE A 51 -12.35 -1.50 -3.48
CA PHE A 51 -10.96 -1.17 -3.81
C PHE A 51 -10.17 -0.63 -2.61
N GLY A 52 -10.79 0.14 -1.72
CA GLY A 52 -10.16 0.59 -0.47
C GLY A 52 -9.76 -0.58 0.44
N ILE A 53 -10.67 -1.54 0.65
CA ILE A 53 -10.41 -2.74 1.45
C ILE A 53 -9.39 -3.65 0.77
N PHE A 54 -9.51 -3.84 -0.55
CA PHE A 54 -8.51 -4.58 -1.33
C PHE A 54 -7.12 -3.97 -1.14
N GLY A 55 -7.00 -2.66 -1.31
CA GLY A 55 -5.77 -1.91 -1.09
C GLY A 55 -5.17 -2.11 0.29
N ALA A 56 -5.96 -1.88 1.34
CA ALA A 56 -5.53 -2.04 2.73
C ALA A 56 -4.96 -3.45 3.01
N THR A 57 -5.48 -4.47 2.34
CA THR A 57 -4.99 -5.85 2.50
C THR A 57 -3.82 -6.17 1.55
N ALA A 58 -3.79 -5.58 0.36
CA ALA A 58 -2.76 -5.83 -0.66
C ALA A 58 -1.41 -5.18 -0.34
N VAL A 59 -1.39 -4.11 0.48
CA VAL A 59 -0.15 -3.43 0.89
C VAL A 59 0.83 -4.37 1.60
N LEU A 60 0.36 -5.20 2.53
CA LEU A 60 1.26 -6.07 3.31
C LEU A 60 1.99 -7.12 2.44
N PRO A 61 1.32 -7.86 1.53
CA PRO A 61 1.98 -8.72 0.56
C PRO A 61 3.02 -8.00 -0.32
N VAL A 62 2.70 -6.79 -0.81
CA VAL A 62 3.64 -5.99 -1.63
C VAL A 62 4.91 -5.67 -0.83
N LEU A 63 4.75 -5.20 0.41
CA LEU A 63 5.88 -4.87 1.28
C LEU A 63 6.70 -6.11 1.65
N ASN A 64 6.05 -7.25 1.89
CA ASN A 64 6.74 -8.51 2.15
C ASN A 64 7.57 -8.96 0.94
N ALA A 65 7.03 -8.85 -0.28
CA ALA A 65 7.76 -9.19 -1.50
C ALA A 65 9.02 -8.31 -1.67
N TYR A 66 8.90 -6.99 -1.49
CA TYR A 66 10.06 -6.10 -1.51
C TYR A 66 11.06 -6.43 -0.40
N ASN A 67 10.58 -6.76 0.80
CA ASN A 67 11.47 -7.11 1.90
C ASN A 67 12.27 -8.38 1.60
N THR A 68 11.63 -9.39 0.99
CA THR A 68 12.31 -10.64 0.59
C THR A 68 13.30 -10.46 -0.55
N GLU A 69 13.09 -9.49 -1.43
CA GLU A 69 13.91 -9.27 -2.63
C GLU A 69 15.06 -8.29 -2.39
N LEU A 70 14.86 -7.30 -1.54
CA LEU A 70 15.87 -6.26 -1.26
C LEU A 70 16.81 -6.64 -0.13
N PHE A 71 16.35 -7.44 0.85
CA PHE A 71 17.15 -7.76 2.03
C PHE A 71 17.56 -9.24 2.04
N PRO A 72 18.86 -9.53 2.28
CA PRO A 72 19.33 -10.89 2.46
C PRO A 72 18.70 -11.50 3.71
N THR A 73 18.59 -12.84 3.70
CA THR A 73 17.85 -13.60 4.71
C THR A 73 18.29 -13.28 6.14
N ASP A 74 19.59 -13.02 6.36
CA ASP A 74 20.17 -12.78 7.68
C ASP A 74 19.67 -11.49 8.35
N ILE A 75 19.39 -10.43 7.58
CA ILE A 75 18.90 -9.14 8.10
C ILE A 75 17.43 -8.87 7.79
N ARG A 76 16.78 -9.78 7.06
CA ARG A 76 15.39 -9.63 6.61
C ARG A 76 14.41 -9.44 7.77
N GLY A 77 14.59 -10.21 8.84
CA GLY A 77 13.77 -10.11 10.05
C GLY A 77 13.87 -8.74 10.73
N ASP A 78 15.09 -8.18 10.78
CA ASP A 78 15.35 -6.86 11.35
C ASP A 78 14.77 -5.77 10.45
N ALA A 79 14.98 -5.85 9.13
CA ALA A 79 14.42 -4.90 8.17
C ALA A 79 12.89 -4.85 8.24
N PHE A 80 12.22 -6.01 8.36
CA PHE A 80 10.78 -6.09 8.53
C PHE A 80 10.34 -5.49 9.89
N SER A 81 11.08 -5.76 10.96
CA SER A 81 10.78 -5.25 12.30
C SER A 81 10.90 -3.74 12.39
N TRP A 82 11.96 -3.15 11.84
CA TRP A 82 12.14 -1.70 11.78
C TRP A 82 11.06 -1.03 10.92
N SER A 83 10.83 -1.55 9.71
CA SER A 83 9.95 -0.90 8.74
C SER A 83 8.47 -1.08 9.10
N ASN A 84 8.03 -2.32 9.32
CA ASN A 84 6.61 -2.64 9.49
C ASN A 84 6.17 -2.52 10.95
N ASN A 85 6.96 -3.05 11.90
CA ASN A 85 6.55 -3.09 13.30
C ASN A 85 6.86 -1.80 14.05
N LEU A 86 8.04 -1.21 13.88
CA LEU A 86 8.37 0.04 14.59
C LEU A 86 7.72 1.23 13.89
N LEU A 87 8.14 1.56 12.67
CA LEU A 87 7.65 2.76 11.96
C LEU A 87 6.18 2.60 11.53
N GLY A 88 5.84 1.46 10.92
CA GLY A 88 4.49 1.19 10.42
C GLY A 88 3.42 1.23 11.52
N ARG A 89 3.65 0.58 12.67
CA ARG A 89 2.66 0.58 13.76
C ARG A 89 2.55 1.90 14.49
N ILE A 90 3.64 2.66 14.61
CA ILE A 90 3.60 4.04 15.09
C ILE A 90 2.63 4.85 14.21
N GLY A 91 2.81 4.81 12.89
CA GLY A 91 1.88 5.45 11.95
C GLY A 91 0.44 4.95 12.10
N TYR A 92 0.24 3.66 12.31
CA TYR A 92 -1.09 3.07 12.53
C TYR A 92 -1.79 3.61 13.79
N VAL A 93 -1.05 3.86 14.87
CA VAL A 93 -1.60 4.42 16.12
C VAL A 93 -1.86 5.92 16.01
N PHE A 94 -0.97 6.68 15.37
CA PHE A 94 -1.10 8.14 15.26
C PHE A 94 -2.07 8.59 14.16
N SER A 95 -2.25 7.79 13.10
CA SER A 95 -3.08 8.18 11.96
C SER A 95 -4.55 8.47 12.30
N PRO A 96 -5.28 7.68 13.14
CA PRO A 96 -6.66 8.01 13.49
C PRO A 96 -6.76 9.29 14.33
N LEU A 97 -5.76 9.56 15.18
CA LEU A 97 -5.69 10.80 15.96
C LEU A 97 -5.53 12.01 15.04
N ALA A 98 -4.59 11.94 14.08
CA ALA A 98 -4.37 13.01 13.12
C ALA A 98 -5.61 13.27 12.24
N VAL A 99 -6.26 12.20 11.76
CA VAL A 99 -7.51 12.30 10.98
C VAL A 99 -8.64 12.86 11.84
N GLY A 100 -8.75 12.46 13.11
CA GLY A 100 -9.75 12.99 14.04
C GLY A 100 -9.58 14.48 14.28
N VAL A 101 -8.35 14.95 14.49
CA VAL A 101 -8.03 16.38 14.62
C VAL A 101 -8.35 17.14 13.33
N ALA A 102 -8.01 16.60 12.16
CA ALA A 102 -8.38 17.23 10.89
C ALA A 102 -9.92 17.31 10.73
N ALA A 103 -10.64 16.26 11.12
CA ALA A 103 -12.09 16.20 11.02
C ALA A 103 -12.82 17.27 11.85
N THR A 104 -12.24 17.76 12.95
CA THR A 104 -12.84 18.88 13.72
C THR A 104 -12.84 20.20 12.94
N SER A 105 -11.94 20.33 11.96
CA SER A 105 -11.73 21.57 11.20
C SER A 105 -12.41 21.53 9.83
N ILE A 106 -12.31 20.39 9.12
CA ILE A 106 -12.79 20.25 7.73
C ILE A 106 -13.90 19.20 7.55
N GLY A 107 -14.35 18.57 8.64
CA GLY A 107 -15.33 17.49 8.63
C GLY A 107 -14.75 16.12 8.24
N TRP A 108 -15.49 15.06 8.55
CA TRP A 108 -15.03 13.67 8.39
C TRP A 108 -14.78 13.26 6.93
N GLY A 109 -15.69 13.60 6.02
CA GLY A 109 -15.57 13.22 4.61
C GLY A 109 -14.26 13.72 3.98
N PRO A 110 -13.99 15.04 3.98
CA PRO A 110 -12.74 15.59 3.48
C PRO A 110 -11.50 15.11 4.24
N ALA A 111 -11.58 14.99 5.57
CA ALA A 111 -10.45 14.53 6.39
C ALA A 111 -10.01 13.10 6.04
N VAL A 112 -10.96 12.17 5.85
CA VAL A 112 -10.61 10.80 5.46
C VAL A 112 -10.25 10.72 3.98
N ALA A 113 -10.94 11.46 3.09
CA ALA A 113 -10.59 11.51 1.67
C ALA A 113 -9.14 11.99 1.46
N ALA A 114 -8.66 12.95 2.26
CA ALA A 114 -7.29 13.44 2.21
C ALA A 114 -6.24 12.34 2.45
N THR A 115 -6.58 11.26 3.17
CA THR A 115 -5.65 10.13 3.39
C THR A 115 -5.30 9.37 2.11
N ALA A 116 -6.09 9.54 1.04
CA ALA A 116 -5.80 8.95 -0.26
C ALA A 116 -4.48 9.46 -0.88
N ILE A 117 -3.92 10.56 -0.36
CA ILE A 117 -2.60 11.05 -0.77
C ILE A 117 -1.47 10.13 -0.34
N PHE A 118 -1.58 9.42 0.79
CA PHE A 118 -0.49 8.61 1.32
C PHE A 118 -0.15 7.40 0.44
N PRO A 119 -1.13 6.63 -0.10
CA PRO A 119 -0.85 5.63 -1.14
C PRO A 119 -0.14 6.20 -2.37
N LEU A 120 -0.46 7.43 -2.78
CA LEU A 120 0.21 8.09 -3.92
C LEU A 120 1.65 8.49 -3.57
N ILE A 121 1.90 8.98 -2.35
CA ILE A 121 3.26 9.25 -1.90
C ILE A 121 4.05 7.95 -1.86
N ALA A 122 3.50 6.88 -1.30
CA ALA A 122 4.15 5.56 -1.23
C ALA A 122 4.52 5.05 -2.62
N VAL A 123 3.63 5.17 -3.62
CA VAL A 123 3.94 4.72 -4.98
C VAL A 123 5.04 5.56 -5.62
N VAL A 124 5.06 6.87 -5.40
CA VAL A 124 6.13 7.74 -5.90
C VAL A 124 7.48 7.34 -5.29
N LEU A 125 7.52 7.08 -3.98
CA LEU A 125 8.74 6.61 -3.30
C LEU A 125 9.21 5.25 -3.85
N ILE A 126 8.29 4.31 -4.07
CA ILE A 126 8.62 3.01 -4.68
C ILE A 126 9.21 3.19 -6.08
N LEU A 127 8.61 4.02 -6.93
CA LEU A 127 9.07 4.20 -8.30
C LEU A 127 10.41 4.94 -8.40
N THR A 128 10.69 5.83 -7.45
CA THR A 128 11.90 6.67 -7.46
C THR A 128 13.09 5.99 -6.77
N TRP A 129 12.86 5.28 -5.66
CA TRP A 129 13.94 4.74 -4.83
C TRP A 129 14.08 3.23 -4.87
N LEU A 130 13.02 2.46 -5.17
CA LEU A 130 13.13 1.00 -5.20
C LEU A 130 13.44 0.51 -6.63
N PRO A 131 14.48 -0.33 -6.82
CA PRO A 131 14.80 -0.90 -8.13
C PRO A 131 13.67 -1.83 -8.63
N GLU A 132 13.60 -2.03 -9.94
CA GLU A 132 12.77 -3.10 -10.49
C GLU A 132 13.45 -4.44 -10.20
N THR A 133 12.82 -5.25 -9.37
CA THR A 133 13.29 -6.57 -8.94
C THR A 133 12.70 -7.71 -9.77
N SER A 134 11.79 -7.41 -10.71
CA SER A 134 11.20 -8.41 -11.61
C SER A 134 12.23 -8.99 -12.58
N GLY A 135 12.39 -10.31 -12.57
CA GLY A 135 13.22 -11.05 -13.52
C GLY A 135 14.73 -11.11 -13.22
N ARG A 136 15.15 -10.72 -12.00
CA ARG A 136 16.53 -10.85 -11.52
C ARG A 136 16.62 -11.92 -10.45
N GLU A 137 17.76 -12.63 -10.40
CA GLU A 137 18.05 -13.60 -9.33
C GLU A 137 18.01 -12.87 -7.96
N LEU A 138 17.49 -13.55 -6.93
CA LEU A 138 17.36 -12.99 -5.59
C LEU A 138 18.74 -12.64 -4.98
N GLU A 139 19.78 -13.38 -5.36
CA GLU A 139 21.16 -13.12 -4.95
C GLU A 139 21.73 -11.84 -5.59
N GLU A 140 21.35 -11.50 -6.82
CA GLU A 140 21.80 -10.27 -7.48
C GLU A 140 21.07 -9.03 -6.94
N THR A 141 19.80 -9.16 -6.58
CA THR A 141 18.99 -8.04 -6.06
C THR A 141 19.33 -7.69 -4.62
N SER A 142 19.62 -8.68 -3.78
CA SER A 142 20.04 -8.48 -2.38
C SER A 142 21.45 -7.91 -2.21
N GLN A 143 22.30 -7.95 -3.26
CA GLN A 143 23.64 -7.35 -3.27
C GLN A 143 23.68 -5.89 -3.75
N LEU A 144 22.56 -5.33 -4.23
CA LEU A 144 22.49 -3.96 -4.75
C LEU A 144 22.26 -2.88 -3.68
N THR A 145 22.11 -3.27 -2.41
CA THR A 145 21.91 -2.36 -1.26
C THR A 145 23.15 -2.38 -0.38
#